data_AF-A0A699XN25-F1
#
_entry.id   AF-A0A699XN25-F1
#
_cell.length_a   1.000
_cell.length_b   1.000
_cell.length_c   1.000
_cell.angle_alpha   90.00
_cell.angle_beta   90.00
_cell.angle_gamma   90.00
#
_symmetry.space_group_name_H-M   'P 1'
#
loop_
_entity.id
_entity.type
_entity.pdbx_description
1 polymer ?
#
loop_
_entity_poly.entity_id
_entity_poly.type
_entity_poly.pdbx_seq_one_letter_code
_entity_poly.pdbx_strand_id
1 'polypeptide(L)'
;LKSLAKVGQFREDLYYRLHVIALKLPALRERGADVNEIANAFLARQSAKAGRNDLRFGPDAEQAIRHYAWPGNVRELENAVER
;
A
#
# COMPACT_ATOMS: atom_id res chain seq x y z
N LEU A 1 -5.06 16.48 9.34
CA LEU A 1 -4.53 17.87 9.26
C LEU A 1 -5.63 18.92 9.42
N LYS A 2 -6.72 18.92 8.61
CA LYS A 2 -7.83 19.88 8.79
C LYS A 2 -8.43 19.87 10.19
N SER A 3 -8.70 18.69 10.75
CA SER A 3 -9.20 18.53 12.13
C SER A 3 -8.19 19.05 13.16
N LEU A 4 -6.92 18.70 13.00
CA LEU A 4 -5.83 19.16 13.88
C LEU A 4 -5.68 20.69 13.84
N ALA A 5 -5.89 21.31 12.67
CA ALA A 5 -5.88 22.76 12.54
C ALA A 5 -7.05 23.40 13.31
N LYS A 6 -8.24 22.81 13.24
CA LYS A 6 -9.40 23.27 14.01
C LYS A 6 -9.24 23.17 15.52
N VAL A 7 -8.48 22.19 16.02
CA VAL A 7 -8.23 22.01 17.46
C VAL A 7 -6.92 22.66 17.94
N GLY A 8 -6.29 23.50 17.11
CA GLY A 8 -5.06 24.23 17.47
C GLY A 8 -3.79 23.38 17.53
N GLN A 9 -3.86 22.09 17.18
CA GLN A 9 -2.72 21.17 17.14
C GLN A 9 -1.95 21.24 15.81
N PHE A 10 -2.45 22.00 14.84
CA PHE A 10 -1.77 22.27 13.59
C PHE A 10 -1.98 23.73 13.17
N ARG A 11 -0.95 24.35 12.60
CA ARG A 11 -1.05 25.73 12.12
C ARG A 11 -2.00 25.84 10.94
N GLU A 12 -3.03 26.66 11.09
CA GLU A 12 -4.07 26.82 10.08
C GLU A 12 -3.53 27.42 8.78
N ASP A 13 -2.67 28.44 8.87
CA ASP A 13 -2.03 29.07 7.71
C ASP A 13 -1.16 28.09 6.92
N LEU A 14 -0.43 27.22 7.63
CA LEU A 14 0.36 26.15 7.02
C LEU A 14 -0.53 25.09 6.37
N TYR A 15 -1.68 24.75 6.96
CA TYR A 15 -2.61 23.81 6.37
C TYR A 15 -3.08 24.28 5.00
N TYR A 16 -3.49 25.55 4.86
CA TYR A 16 -3.94 26.08 3.58
C TYR A 16 -2.80 26.17 2.55
N ARG A 17 -1.55 26.45 2.97
CA ARG A 17 -0.38 26.45 2.07
C ARG A 17 0.00 25.06 1.56
N LEU A 18 -0.13 24.03 2.39
CA LEU A 18 0.17 22.65 1.98
C LEU A 18 -0.97 22.02 1.19
N HIS A 19 -2.21 22.45 1.42
CA HIS A 19 -3.41 21.87 0.83
C HIS A 19 -3.83 22.57 -0.48
N VAL A 20 -2.86 23.06 -1.27
CA VAL A 20 -3.14 23.64 -2.59
C VAL A 20 -3.52 22.54 -3.58
N ILE A 21 -2.87 21.38 -3.50
CA ILE A 21 -3.22 20.17 -4.27
C ILE A 21 -3.28 18.99 -3.30
N ALA A 22 -4.42 18.31 -3.24
CA ALA A 22 -4.61 17.15 -2.39
C ALA A 22 -4.61 15.86 -3.20
N LEU A 23 -3.54 15.06 -3.07
CA LEU A 23 -3.54 13.71 -3.60
C LEU A 23 -4.06 12.75 -2.51
N LYS A 24 -5.26 12.20 -2.73
CA LYS A 24 -5.78 11.13 -1.88
C LYS A 24 -5.14 9.82 -2.33
N LEU A 25 -4.34 9.23 -1.46
CA LEU A 25 -3.79 7.90 -1.68
C LEU A 25 -4.80 6.86 -1.15
N PRO A 26 -5.45 6.07 -2.01
CA PRO A 26 -6.40 5.06 -1.55
C PRO A 26 -5.68 3.95 -0.79
N ALA A 27 -6.39 3.38 0.19
CA ALA A 27 -5.93 2.19 0.90
C ALA A 27 -5.78 1.01 -0.07
N LEU A 28 -4.96 0.03 0.26
CA LEU A 28 -4.66 -1.09 -0.63
C LEU A 28 -5.93 -1.88 -1.06
N ARG A 29 -6.86 -2.09 -0.13
CA ARG A 29 -8.17 -2.71 -0.39
C ARG A 29 -9.07 -1.95 -1.36
N GLU A 30 -8.84 -0.65 -1.54
CA GLU A 30 -9.64 0.21 -2.42
C GLU A 30 -9.09 0.19 -3.86
N ARG A 31 -7.97 -0.50 -4.10
CA ARG A 31 -7.28 -0.54 -5.40
C ARG A 31 -7.67 -1.73 -6.28
N GLY A 32 -8.52 -2.63 -5.79
CA GLY A 32 -9.03 -3.76 -6.58
C GLY A 32 -7.91 -4.67 -7.07
N ALA A 33 -7.74 -4.79 -8.40
CA ALA A 33 -6.76 -5.69 -9.02
C ALA A 33 -5.31 -5.23 -8.84
N ASP A 34 -5.05 -3.94 -8.60
CA ASP A 34 -3.69 -3.40 -8.46
C ASP A 34 -2.91 -4.03 -7.28
N VAL A 35 -3.62 -4.58 -6.29
CA VAL A 35 -2.98 -5.26 -5.15
C VAL A 35 -2.14 -6.45 -5.59
N ASN A 36 -2.55 -7.17 -6.64
CA ASN A 36 -1.81 -8.30 -7.18
C ASN A 36 -0.56 -7.81 -7.95
N GLU A 37 -0.65 -6.69 -8.67
CA GLU A 37 0.51 -6.08 -9.34
C GLU A 37 1.56 -5.62 -8.32
N ILE A 38 1.13 -4.99 -7.23
CA ILE A 38 2.02 -4.58 -6.13
C ILE A 38 2.66 -5.81 -5.48
N ALA A 39 1.89 -6.88 -5.24
CA ALA A 39 2.40 -8.13 -4.67
C ALA A 39 3.45 -8.77 -5.60
N ASN A 40 3.19 -8.81 -6.91
CA ASN A 40 4.10 -9.32 -7.92
C ASN A 40 5.41 -8.53 -7.97
N ALA A 41 5.34 -7.20 -7.86
CA ALA A 41 6.52 -6.36 -7.77
C ALA A 41 7.38 -6.68 -6.54
N PHE A 42 6.76 -6.94 -5.38
CA PHE A 42 7.47 -7.39 -4.19
C PHE A 42 8.08 -8.78 -4.37
N LEU A 43 7.32 -9.72 -4.94
CA LEU A 43 7.80 -11.08 -5.19
C LEU A 43 9.03 -11.05 -6.10
N ALA A 44 8.99 -10.30 -7.20
CA ALA A 44 10.12 -10.15 -8.11
C ALA A 44 11.36 -9.56 -7.42
N ARG A 45 11.17 -8.57 -6.55
CA ARG A 45 12.26 -7.97 -5.77
C ARG A 45 12.87 -8.97 -4.79
N GLN A 46 12.06 -9.78 -4.11
CA GLN A 46 12.53 -10.78 -3.16
C GLN A 46 13.19 -11.97 -3.85
N SER A 47 12.61 -12.43 -4.96
CA SER A 47 13.12 -13.55 -5.73
C SER A 47 14.50 -13.24 -6.31
N ALA A 48 14.70 -12.01 -6.81
CA ALA A 48 15.99 -11.51 -7.27
C ALA A 48 17.05 -11.49 -6.15
N LYS A 49 16.70 -11.06 -4.93
CA LYS A 49 17.62 -11.10 -3.77
C LYS A 49 18.00 -12.52 -3.36
N ALA A 50 17.08 -13.48 -3.51
CA ALA A 50 17.28 -14.87 -3.14
C ALA A 50 17.95 -15.71 -4.25
N GLY A 51 18.24 -15.14 -5.42
CA GLY A 51 18.76 -15.87 -6.57
C GLY A 51 17.77 -16.87 -7.18
N ARG A 52 16.46 -16.70 -6.90
CA ARG A 52 15.39 -17.54 -7.43
C ARG A 52 14.65 -16.73 -8.49
N ASN A 53 14.79 -17.14 -9.75
CA ASN A 53 14.08 -16.51 -10.85
C ASN A 53 12.73 -17.23 -11.09
N ASP A 54 11.74 -16.51 -11.62
CA ASP A 54 10.41 -17.03 -12.00
C ASP A 54 9.46 -17.50 -10.89
N LEU A 55 9.58 -16.98 -9.67
CA LEU A 55 8.52 -17.18 -8.67
C LEU A 55 7.24 -16.46 -9.11
N ARG A 56 6.11 -17.17 -8.99
CA ARG A 56 4.77 -16.66 -9.28
C ARG A 56 3.81 -17.09 -8.17
N PHE A 57 2.82 -16.26 -7.90
CA PHE A 57 1.71 -16.66 -7.04
C PHE A 57 0.84 -17.70 -7.76
N GLY A 58 0.35 -18.68 -7.01
CA GLY A 58 -0.72 -19.55 -7.49
C GLY A 58 -2.06 -18.83 -7.50
N PRO A 59 -3.06 -19.31 -8.27
CA PRO A 59 -4.38 -18.68 -8.37
C PRO A 59 -5.05 -18.44 -7.01
N ASP A 60 -4.94 -19.40 -6.08
CA ASP A 60 -5.51 -19.29 -4.74
C ASP A 60 -4.84 -18.17 -3.92
N ALA A 61 -3.53 -18.01 -4.08
CA ALA A 61 -2.78 -16.94 -3.41
C ALA A 61 -3.15 -15.57 -3.99
N GLU A 62 -3.27 -15.45 -5.31
CA GLU A 62 -3.74 -14.22 -5.96
C GLU A 62 -5.16 -13.85 -5.53
N GLN A 63 -6.04 -14.84 -5.34
CA GLN A 63 -7.39 -14.61 -4.84
C GLN A 63 -7.37 -14.17 -3.38
N ALA A 64 -6.55 -14.81 -2.53
CA ALA A 64 -6.40 -14.43 -1.13
C ALA A 64 -5.84 -13.00 -0.99
N ILE A 65 -4.81 -12.67 -1.77
CA ILE A 65 -4.21 -11.33 -1.80
C ILE A 65 -5.25 -10.28 -2.18
N ARG A 66 -6.12 -10.58 -3.16
CA ARG A 66 -7.17 -9.66 -3.60
C ARG A 66 -8.26 -9.40 -2.55
N HIS A 67 -8.68 -10.43 -1.83
CA HIS A 67 -9.85 -10.34 -0.95
C HIS A 67 -9.51 -9.94 0.49
N TYR A 68 -8.25 -10.03 0.89
CA TYR A 68 -7.84 -9.61 2.22
C TYR A 68 -7.84 -8.07 2.35
N ALA A 69 -8.21 -7.57 3.53
CA ALA A 69 -8.47 -6.15 3.75
C ALA A 69 -7.20 -5.29 3.90
N TRP A 70 -6.04 -5.92 4.11
CA TRP A 70 -4.75 -5.27 4.30
C TRP A 70 -4.79 -4.07 5.27
N PRO A 71 -5.15 -4.27 6.56
CA PRO A 71 -5.16 -3.18 7.54
C PRO A 71 -3.82 -2.42 7.64
N GLY A 72 -2.68 -3.10 7.43
CA GLY A 72 -1.35 -2.51 7.35
C GLY A 72 -0.92 -2.08 5.93
N ASN A 73 -1.84 -2.14 4.96
CA ASN A 73 -1.63 -1.75 3.56
C ASN A 73 -0.36 -2.40 2.96
N VAL A 74 0.40 -1.60 2.21
CA VAL A 74 1.60 -2.03 1.47
C VAL A 74 2.66 -2.66 2.38
N ARG A 75 2.81 -2.18 3.62
CA ARG A 75 3.80 -2.75 4.57
C ARG A 75 3.44 -4.16 5.01
N GLU A 76 2.16 -4.42 5.27
CA GLU A 76 1.69 -5.75 5.62
C GLU A 76 1.80 -6.70 4.43
N LEU A 77 1.46 -6.22 3.21
CA LEU A 77 1.62 -6.99 1.99
C LEU A 77 3.08 -7.36 1.73
N GLU A 78 4.01 -6.40 1.80
CA GLU A 78 5.45 -6.67 1.62
C GLU A 78 5.91 -7.75 2.60
N ASN A 79 5.66 -7.57 3.89
CA ASN A 79 6.02 -8.54 4.94
C ASN A 79 5.42 -9.94 4.71
N ALA A 80 4.19 -10.02 4.20
CA ALA A 80 3.52 -11.29 3.90
C ALA A 80 4.17 -12.00 2.69
N VAL A 81 4.73 -11.25 1.74
CA VAL A 81 5.46 -11.79 0.58
C VAL A 81 6.90 -12.17 0.94
N GLU A 82 7.52 -11.53 1.94
CA GLU A 82 8.87 -11.87 2.39
C GLU A 82 8.94 -13.17 3.22
N ARG A 83 7.85 -13.53 3.91
CA ARG A 83 7.78 -14.70 4.80
C ARG A 83 7.46 -15.97 4.03
#